data_AF-A0A3B9HG37-F1
#
_entry.id   AF-A0A3B9HG37-F1
#
_cell.length_a   1.000
_cell.length_b   1.000
_cell.length_c   1.000
_cell.angle_alpha   90.00
_cell.angle_beta   90.00
_cell.angle_gamma   90.00
#
_symmetry.space_group_name_H-M   'P 1'
#
loop_
_entity.id
_entity.type
_entity.pdbx_description
1 polymer ?
#
loop_
_entity_poly.entity_id
_entity_poly.type
_entity_poly.pdbx_seq_one_letter_code
_entity_poly.pdbx_strand_id
1 'polypeptide(L)'
;KQSESFTNNRLAFLYSFSFIGIAVSAPGIATLFYTVFSAVTEPSTAILDSSPESWQDPAASGLTMLILGGTIWGYLQIKYLSKAEMNEPNTLSMKRIYYTGIIGIGLLIAVAALSTFIFVVLRDVLAADFGYETVRSIRIPVSILLAFAVIVPYHWLLQRTERQQIETDSSTETIRPQKSVTILAPPNSSFFIAQLEDDLGYPVTSVNWADSGAIDLELDIENTVSAADAISGSNGDNVIIIPEPGGLRVYSYD
;
A
#
# COMPACT_ATOMS: atom_id res chain seq x y z
N LYS A 1 -20.50 11.57 -0.84
CA LYS A 1 -19.70 12.83 -1.00
C LYS A 1 -19.15 13.41 0.30
N GLN A 2 -19.96 13.86 1.27
CA GLN A 2 -19.40 14.48 2.49
C GLN A 2 -18.72 13.45 3.41
N SER A 3 -19.27 12.23 3.53
CA SER A 3 -18.65 11.11 4.27
C SER A 3 -17.33 10.65 3.65
N GLU A 4 -17.27 10.46 2.33
CA GLU A 4 -16.04 10.08 1.60
C GLU A 4 -14.91 11.10 1.78
N SER A 5 -15.23 12.40 1.80
CA SER A 5 -14.25 13.46 2.03
C SER A 5 -13.59 13.34 3.42
N PHE A 6 -14.32 12.96 4.45
CA PHE A 6 -13.78 12.80 5.79
C PHE A 6 -12.86 11.57 5.90
N THR A 7 -13.23 10.46 5.27
CA THR A 7 -12.42 9.24 5.21
C THR A 7 -11.10 9.48 4.49
N ASN A 8 -11.14 10.14 3.33
CA ASN A 8 -9.94 10.48 2.56
C ASN A 8 -8.96 11.39 3.33
N ASN A 9 -9.48 12.45 3.98
CA ASN A 9 -8.65 13.35 4.77
C ASN A 9 -7.98 12.65 5.95
N ARG A 10 -8.72 11.73 6.61
CA ARG A 10 -8.19 10.94 7.72
C ARG A 10 -7.08 10.00 7.26
N LEU A 11 -7.25 9.31 6.13
CA LEU A 11 -6.22 8.42 5.58
C LEU A 11 -4.95 9.19 5.17
N ALA A 12 -5.11 10.32 4.48
CA ALA A 12 -3.98 11.18 4.12
C ALA A 12 -3.19 11.66 5.36
N PHE A 13 -3.90 12.03 6.43
CA PHE A 13 -3.30 12.40 7.70
C PHE A 13 -2.54 11.23 8.34
N LEU A 14 -3.13 10.04 8.40
CA LEU A 14 -2.50 8.84 8.98
C LEU A 14 -1.25 8.40 8.21
N TYR A 15 -1.29 8.42 6.87
CA TYR A 15 -0.12 8.12 6.05
C TYR A 15 0.99 9.16 6.23
N SER A 16 0.65 10.44 6.35
CA SER A 16 1.63 11.51 6.61
C SER A 16 2.31 11.34 7.97
N PHE A 17 1.56 11.03 9.03
CA PHE A 17 2.13 10.79 10.36
C PHE A 17 2.97 9.50 10.40
N SER A 18 2.54 8.47 9.69
CA SER A 18 3.32 7.23 9.55
C SER A 18 4.65 7.50 8.82
N PHE A 19 4.61 8.35 7.79
CA PHE A 19 5.81 8.78 7.07
C PHE A 19 6.78 9.54 7.98
N ILE A 20 6.27 10.47 8.79
CA ILE A 20 7.07 11.20 9.79
C ILE A 20 7.69 10.24 10.81
N GLY A 21 6.93 9.24 11.28
CA GLY A 21 7.44 8.21 12.18
C GLY A 21 8.67 7.49 11.62
N ILE A 22 8.62 7.06 10.36
CA ILE A 22 9.77 6.45 9.67
C ILE A 22 10.92 7.45 9.51
N ALA A 23 10.60 8.68 9.09
CA ALA A 23 11.61 9.72 8.87
C ALA A 23 12.39 10.05 10.14
N VAL A 24 11.76 9.93 11.32
CA VAL A 24 12.41 10.11 12.62
C VAL A 24 13.14 8.84 13.09
N SER A 25 12.60 7.65 12.83
CA SER A 25 13.27 6.39 13.19
C SER A 25 14.54 6.11 12.41
N ALA A 26 14.57 6.45 11.11
CA ALA A 26 15.69 6.09 10.24
C ALA A 26 17.03 6.68 10.70
N PRO A 27 17.12 7.98 11.06
CA PRO A 27 18.31 8.54 11.72
C PRO A 27 18.66 7.82 13.01
N GLY A 28 17.67 7.42 13.82
CA GLY A 28 17.91 6.67 15.06
C GLY A 28 18.63 5.34 14.83
N ILE A 29 18.19 4.57 13.82
CA ILE A 29 18.84 3.31 13.42
C ILE A 29 20.27 3.57 12.94
N ALA A 30 20.47 4.58 12.08
CA ALA A 30 21.78 4.92 11.58
C ALA A 30 22.74 5.35 12.70
N THR A 31 22.27 6.14 13.67
CA THR A 31 23.07 6.55 14.83
C THR A 31 23.47 5.35 15.69
N LEU A 32 22.57 4.38 15.91
CA LEU A 32 22.90 3.17 16.67
C LEU A 32 23.98 2.33 15.96
N PHE A 33 23.87 2.14 14.64
CA PHE A 33 24.92 1.47 13.87
C PHE A 33 26.25 2.23 13.93
N TYR A 34 26.20 3.57 13.84
CA TYR A 34 27.38 4.42 13.95
C TYR A 34 28.07 4.22 15.31
N THR A 35 27.30 4.21 16.41
CA THR A 35 27.85 4.02 17.76
C THR A 35 28.47 2.64 17.96
N VAL A 36 27.83 1.58 17.44
CA VAL A 36 28.39 0.23 17.48
C VAL A 36 29.69 0.18 16.67
N PHE A 37 29.70 0.78 15.49
CA PHE A 37 30.86 0.77 14.61
C PHE A 37 32.01 1.62 15.17
N SER A 38 31.71 2.74 15.82
CA SER A 38 32.72 3.55 16.51
C SER A 38 33.34 2.78 17.67
N ALA A 39 32.53 2.12 18.49
CA ALA A 39 33.01 1.33 19.62
C ALA A 39 33.92 0.16 19.21
N VAL A 40 33.65 -0.49 18.07
CA VAL A 40 34.45 -1.63 17.58
C VAL A 40 35.74 -1.19 16.89
N THR A 41 35.74 -0.04 16.22
CA THR A 41 36.87 0.37 15.39
C THR A 41 37.81 1.36 16.06
N GLU A 42 37.42 1.99 17.17
CA GLU A 42 38.29 2.90 17.92
C GLU A 42 39.43 2.15 18.65
N PRO A 43 40.67 2.68 18.61
CA PRO A 43 41.78 2.09 19.33
C PRO A 43 41.52 2.14 20.84
N SER A 44 41.91 1.09 21.56
CA SER A 44 41.66 0.90 22.99
C SER A 44 42.15 2.06 23.88
N THR A 45 43.18 2.79 23.44
CA THR A 45 43.68 4.00 24.12
C THR A 45 42.75 5.20 23.97
N ALA A 46 42.02 5.32 22.86
CA ALA A 46 41.02 6.36 22.65
C ALA A 46 39.75 6.11 23.48
N ILE A 47 39.40 4.84 23.71
CA ILE A 47 38.24 4.44 24.54
C ILE A 47 38.52 4.71 26.03
N LEU A 48 39.78 4.56 26.47
CA LEU A 48 40.21 4.84 27.85
C LEU A 48 40.32 6.36 28.14
N ASP A 49 40.69 7.18 27.15
CA ASP A 49 40.71 8.66 27.27
C ASP A 49 39.35 9.31 26.99
N SER A 50 38.45 8.60 26.30
CA SER A 50 37.09 9.08 26.07
C SER A 50 36.27 8.99 27.34
N SER A 51 35.70 10.11 27.77
CA SER A 51 34.72 10.11 28.85
C SER A 51 33.55 9.17 28.51
N PRO A 52 32.91 8.51 29.49
CA PRO A 52 31.74 7.64 29.26
C PRO A 52 30.62 8.30 28.45
N GLU A 53 30.55 9.63 28.48
CA GLU A 53 29.64 10.51 27.73
C GLU A 53 29.79 10.38 26.19
N SER A 54 30.97 10.02 25.69
CA SER A 54 31.31 10.03 24.25
C SER A 54 30.47 9.10 23.36
N TRP A 55 30.10 7.92 23.84
CA TRP A 55 29.26 6.95 23.11
C TRP A 55 27.83 6.90 23.63
N GLN A 56 27.61 7.34 24.88
CA GLN A 56 26.30 7.34 25.52
C GLN A 56 25.37 8.37 24.89
N ASP A 57 25.86 9.57 24.56
CA ASP A 57 25.02 10.63 23.99
C ASP A 57 24.49 10.26 22.59
N PRO A 58 25.33 9.76 21.65
CA PRO A 58 24.83 9.25 20.37
C PRO A 58 23.92 8.02 20.54
N ALA A 59 24.25 7.09 21.43
CA ALA A 59 23.41 5.91 21.68
C ALA A 59 22.03 6.28 22.22
N ALA A 60 21.95 7.16 23.22
CA ALA A 60 20.71 7.59 23.84
C ALA A 60 19.84 8.39 22.87
N SER A 61 20.44 9.28 22.08
CA SER A 61 19.72 10.01 21.03
C SER A 61 19.21 9.07 19.94
N GLY A 62 20.02 8.13 19.47
CA GLY A 62 19.61 7.12 18.50
C GLY A 62 18.46 6.24 19.00
N LEU A 63 18.56 5.79 20.25
CA LEU A 63 17.55 4.94 20.89
C LEU A 63 16.23 5.68 21.11
N THR A 64 16.27 6.94 21.55
CA THR A 64 15.06 7.75 21.75
C THR A 64 14.35 8.05 20.43
N MET A 65 15.09 8.40 19.37
CA MET A 65 14.53 8.58 18.03
C MET A 65 13.92 7.28 17.48
N LEU A 66 14.60 6.15 17.68
CA LEU A 66 14.12 4.84 17.26
C LEU A 66 12.82 4.47 17.97
N ILE A 67 12.78 4.59 19.30
CA ILE A 67 11.59 4.28 20.10
C ILE A 67 10.44 5.21 19.73
N LEU A 68 10.68 6.52 19.67
CA LEU A 68 9.64 7.50 19.39
C LEU A 68 9.06 7.32 17.99
N GLY A 69 9.90 7.32 16.96
CA GLY A 69 9.46 7.16 15.57
C GLY A 69 8.85 5.77 15.32
N GLY A 70 9.45 4.73 15.91
CA GLY A 70 9.08 3.34 15.67
C GLY A 70 7.76 3.00 16.33
N THR A 71 7.49 3.56 17.50
CA THR A 71 6.21 3.42 18.19
C THR A 71 5.10 4.10 17.40
N ILE A 72 5.32 5.33 16.91
CA ILE A 72 4.35 6.09 16.11
C ILE A 72 4.02 5.32 14.83
N TRP A 73 5.06 4.92 14.10
CA TRP A 73 4.91 4.19 12.85
C TRP A 73 4.24 2.83 13.06
N GLY A 74 4.73 2.03 13.99
CA GLY A 74 4.21 0.68 14.26
C GLY A 74 2.74 0.72 14.71
N TYR A 75 2.38 1.68 15.57
CA TYR A 75 1.00 1.87 16.01
C TYR A 75 0.07 2.23 14.84
N LEU A 76 0.47 3.18 13.99
CA LEU A 76 -0.35 3.59 12.84
C LEU A 76 -0.50 2.47 11.81
N GLN A 77 0.60 1.75 11.54
CA GLN A 77 0.63 0.66 10.58
C GLN A 77 -0.25 -0.52 11.03
N ILE A 78 -0.06 -1.00 12.26
CA ILE A 78 -0.73 -2.20 12.77
C ILE A 78 -2.21 -1.94 13.08
N LYS A 79 -2.56 -0.76 13.59
CA LYS A 79 -3.91 -0.49 14.09
C LYS A 79 -4.85 0.07 13.03
N TYR A 80 -4.35 0.89 12.11
CA TYR A 80 -5.19 1.65 11.19
C TYR A 80 -4.94 1.29 9.72
N LEU A 81 -3.68 1.30 9.28
CA LEU A 81 -3.37 1.18 7.86
C LEU A 81 -3.47 -0.27 7.34
N SER A 82 -3.14 -1.27 8.17
CA SER A 82 -3.31 -2.69 7.83
C SER A 82 -4.77 -3.13 7.73
N LYS A 83 -5.70 -2.38 8.35
CA LYS A 83 -7.14 -2.68 8.40
C LYS A 83 -7.96 -1.84 7.41
N ALA A 84 -7.33 -0.93 6.68
CA ALA A 84 -8.02 -0.15 5.67
C ALA A 84 -8.36 -1.06 4.49
N GLU A 85 -9.65 -1.28 4.23
CA GLU A 85 -10.13 -2.10 3.12
C GLU A 85 -9.61 -1.56 1.78
N MET A 86 -9.15 -2.46 0.91
CA MET A 86 -8.55 -2.13 -0.39
C MET A 86 -9.59 -1.89 -1.49
N ASN A 87 -10.88 -1.87 -1.13
CA ASN A 87 -12.00 -1.79 -2.06
C ASN A 87 -12.28 -0.36 -2.55
N GLU A 88 -11.73 0.66 -1.86
CA GLU A 88 -11.86 2.05 -2.30
C GLU A 88 -10.69 2.48 -3.21
N PRO A 89 -10.94 3.02 -4.43
CA PRO A 89 -9.90 3.50 -5.34
C PRO A 89 -8.94 4.53 -4.71
N ASN A 90 -9.42 5.28 -3.72
CA ASN A 90 -8.67 6.32 -3.02
C ASN A 90 -7.60 5.74 -2.07
N THR A 91 -7.87 4.60 -1.42
CA THR A 91 -6.93 3.97 -0.49
C THR A 91 -5.71 3.43 -1.24
N LEU A 92 -5.94 2.82 -2.41
CA LEU A 92 -4.89 2.35 -3.32
C LEU A 92 -3.96 3.47 -3.79
N SER A 93 -4.54 4.62 -4.17
CA SER A 93 -3.78 5.79 -4.64
C SER A 93 -2.87 6.36 -3.54
N MET A 94 -3.38 6.51 -2.32
CA MET A 94 -2.61 7.05 -1.18
C MET A 94 -1.51 6.09 -0.71
N LYS A 95 -1.81 4.78 -0.68
CA LYS A 95 -0.83 3.74 -0.36
C LYS A 95 0.33 3.74 -1.35
N ARG A 96 0.05 3.89 -2.65
CA ARG A 96 1.07 4.01 -3.70
C ARG A 96 1.97 5.23 -3.49
N ILE A 97 1.40 6.40 -3.19
CA ILE A 97 2.18 7.62 -2.93
C ILE A 97 3.06 7.45 -1.69
N TYR A 98 2.51 6.91 -0.59
CA TYR A 98 3.25 6.65 0.65
C TYR A 98 4.47 5.75 0.41
N TYR A 99 4.28 4.58 -0.21
CA TYR A 99 5.38 3.65 -0.45
C TYR A 99 6.38 4.16 -1.50
N THR A 100 5.91 4.83 -2.55
CA THR A 100 6.79 5.47 -3.55
C THR A 100 7.62 6.57 -2.90
N GLY A 101 7.05 7.34 -1.97
CA GLY A 101 7.75 8.37 -1.22
C GLY A 101 8.84 7.80 -0.32
N ILE A 102 8.53 6.77 0.47
CA ILE A 102 9.51 6.13 1.38
C ILE A 102 10.66 5.53 0.59
N ILE A 103 10.35 4.73 -0.43
CA ILE A 103 11.36 4.07 -1.25
C ILE A 103 12.16 5.12 -2.04
N GLY A 104 11.49 6.11 -2.63
CA GLY A 104 12.14 7.16 -3.43
C GLY A 104 13.10 8.02 -2.61
N ILE A 105 12.63 8.58 -1.49
CA ILE A 105 13.47 9.41 -0.62
C ILE A 105 14.59 8.58 0.01
N GLY A 106 14.26 7.37 0.49
CA GLY A 106 15.27 6.45 1.02
C GLY A 106 16.33 6.10 -0.02
N LEU A 107 15.93 5.85 -1.28
CA LEU A 107 16.86 5.54 -2.37
C LEU A 107 17.79 6.71 -2.67
N LEU A 108 17.28 7.96 -2.70
CA LEU A 108 18.12 9.15 -2.89
C LEU A 108 19.19 9.27 -1.80
N ILE A 109 18.80 9.06 -0.54
CA ILE A 109 19.71 9.07 0.61
C ILE A 109 20.74 7.93 0.49
N ALA A 110 20.29 6.72 0.14
CA ALA A 110 21.15 5.56 -0.03
C ALA A 110 22.17 5.77 -1.16
N VAL A 111 21.76 6.38 -2.29
CA VAL A 111 22.66 6.71 -3.40
C VAL A 111 23.71 7.73 -2.97
N ALA A 112 23.33 8.77 -2.22
CA ALA A 112 24.28 9.74 -1.69
C ALA A 112 25.29 9.10 -0.72
N ALA A 113 24.82 8.25 0.20
CA ALA A 113 25.67 7.50 1.13
C ALA A 113 26.61 6.53 0.39
N LEU A 114 26.10 5.80 -0.60
CA LEU A 114 26.88 4.88 -1.42
C LEU A 114 27.94 5.60 -2.24
N SER A 115 27.58 6.74 -2.84
CA SER A 115 28.53 7.59 -3.56
C SER A 115 29.66 8.06 -2.65
N THR A 116 29.32 8.50 -1.43
CA THR A 116 30.30 8.95 -0.43
C THR A 116 31.22 7.79 -0.01
N PHE A 117 30.65 6.61 0.25
CA PHE A 117 31.41 5.40 0.57
C PHE A 117 32.42 5.06 -0.53
N ILE A 118 31.95 4.97 -1.78
CA ILE A 118 32.81 4.65 -2.94
C ILE A 118 33.90 5.69 -3.09
N PHE A 119 33.56 6.98 -2.99
CA PHE A 119 34.53 8.07 -3.12
C PHE A 119 35.64 7.97 -2.07
N VAL A 120 35.30 7.78 -0.79
CA VAL A 120 36.28 7.68 0.30
C VAL A 120 37.19 6.47 0.11
N VAL A 121 36.62 5.30 -0.19
CA VAL A 121 37.39 4.08 -0.42
C VAL A 121 38.33 4.27 -1.60
N LEU A 122 37.84 4.81 -2.72
CA LEU A 122 38.65 5.00 -3.91
C LEU A 122 39.76 6.02 -3.68
N ARG A 123 39.46 7.15 -3.04
CA ARG A 123 40.43 8.19 -2.68
C ARG A 123 41.59 7.62 -1.88
N ASP A 124 41.28 6.84 -0.84
CA ASP A 124 42.30 6.35 0.11
C ASP A 124 43.09 5.17 -0.47
N VAL A 125 42.45 4.33 -1.30
CA VAL A 125 43.14 3.27 -2.06
C VAL A 125 44.12 3.88 -3.08
N LEU A 126 43.70 4.92 -3.82
CA LEU A 126 44.56 5.60 -4.78
C LEU A 126 45.72 6.34 -4.11
N ALA A 127 45.50 6.88 -2.91
CA ALA A 127 46.53 7.52 -2.11
C ALA A 127 47.48 6.52 -1.43
N ALA A 128 47.19 5.21 -1.48
CA ALA A 128 47.85 4.17 -0.70
C ALA A 128 47.86 4.46 0.82
N ASP A 129 46.85 5.20 1.29
CA ASP A 129 46.69 5.63 2.69
C ASP A 129 45.48 4.93 3.34
N PHE A 130 45.24 3.68 2.94
CA PHE A 130 44.14 2.89 3.46
C PHE A 130 44.44 2.50 4.92
N GLY A 131 43.74 3.15 5.86
CA GLY A 131 44.04 3.01 7.29
C GLY A 131 42.88 3.35 8.21
N TYR A 132 43.20 3.67 9.46
CA TYR A 132 42.21 3.97 10.50
C TYR A 132 41.31 5.15 10.12
N GLU A 133 41.87 6.21 9.52
CA GLU A 133 41.09 7.39 9.09
C GLU A 133 40.10 7.07 7.97
N THR A 134 40.42 6.11 7.08
CA THR A 134 39.47 5.57 6.08
C THR A 134 38.29 4.90 6.77
N VAL A 135 38.58 3.98 7.71
CA VAL A 135 37.56 3.26 8.49
C VAL A 135 36.66 4.24 9.24
N ARG A 136 37.23 5.29 9.82
CA ARG A 136 36.51 6.37 10.50
C ARG A 136 35.63 7.17 9.55
N SER A 137 36.10 7.44 8.34
CA SER A 137 35.39 8.23 7.33
C SER A 137 34.21 7.47 6.71
N ILE A 138 34.28 6.13 6.61
CA ILE A 138 33.19 5.32 6.05
C ILE A 138 32.09 4.96 7.06
N ARG A 139 32.28 5.21 8.37
CA ARG A 139 31.29 4.81 9.40
C ARG A 139 29.91 5.37 9.12
N ILE A 140 29.84 6.67 8.81
CA ILE A 140 28.59 7.39 8.55
C ILE A 140 27.87 6.81 7.33
N PRO A 141 28.47 6.76 6.12
CA PRO A 141 27.77 6.22 4.96
C PRO A 141 27.40 4.74 5.12
N VAL A 142 28.25 3.92 5.76
CA VAL A 142 27.93 2.51 6.04
C VAL A 142 26.73 2.38 6.97
N SER A 143 26.65 3.20 8.02
CA SER A 143 25.54 3.17 8.98
C SER A 143 24.20 3.56 8.34
N ILE A 144 24.22 4.54 7.43
CA ILE A 144 23.04 4.94 6.64
C ILE A 144 22.60 3.79 5.72
N LEU A 145 23.55 3.14 5.04
CA LEU A 145 23.25 2.01 4.15
C LEU A 145 22.67 0.81 4.92
N LEU A 146 23.18 0.53 6.13
CA LEU A 146 22.64 -0.52 7.00
C LEU A 146 21.22 -0.19 7.45
N ALA A 147 20.94 1.05 7.85
CA ALA A 147 19.57 1.47 8.20
C ALA A 147 18.61 1.27 7.01
N PHE A 148 19.04 1.64 5.80
CA PHE A 148 18.26 1.42 4.58
C PHE A 148 18.02 -0.07 4.31
N ALA A 149 19.05 -0.91 4.52
CA ALA A 149 18.95 -2.36 4.37
C ALA A 149 18.00 -3.03 5.37
N VAL A 150 17.68 -2.38 6.49
CA VAL A 150 16.66 -2.86 7.45
C VAL A 150 15.25 -2.43 7.03
N ILE A 151 15.10 -1.15 6.63
CA ILE A 151 13.79 -0.55 6.37
C ILE A 151 13.16 -1.08 5.08
N VAL A 152 13.94 -1.17 3.99
CA VAL A 152 13.39 -1.50 2.66
C VAL A 152 12.85 -2.92 2.58
N PRO A 153 13.55 -3.98 3.04
CA PRO A 153 13.03 -5.33 2.95
C PRO A 153 11.74 -5.52 3.76
N TYR A 154 11.60 -4.84 4.89
CA TYR A 154 10.37 -4.87 5.68
C TYR A 154 9.17 -4.39 4.85
N HIS A 155 9.30 -3.23 4.21
CA HIS A 155 8.20 -2.67 3.41
C HIS A 155 7.93 -3.46 2.13
N TRP A 156 8.98 -4.03 1.52
CA TRP A 156 8.84 -4.92 0.37
C TRP A 156 8.08 -6.20 0.73
N LEU A 157 8.45 -6.85 1.83
CA LEU A 157 7.80 -8.07 2.30
C LEU A 157 6.33 -7.81 2.65
N LEU A 158 6.05 -6.70 3.34
CA LEU A 158 4.69 -6.34 3.72
C LEU A 158 3.79 -6.16 2.49
N GLN A 159 4.25 -5.44 1.46
CA GLN A 159 3.50 -5.30 0.21
C GLN A 159 3.29 -6.64 -0.50
N ARG A 160 4.28 -7.53 -0.47
CA ARG A 160 4.17 -8.85 -1.08
C ARG A 160 3.12 -9.71 -0.38
N THR A 161 3.10 -9.70 0.95
CA THR A 161 2.09 -10.43 1.74
C THR A 161 0.70 -9.90 1.47
N GLU A 162 0.53 -8.58 1.44
CA GLU A 162 -0.76 -7.96 1.12
C GLU A 162 -1.24 -8.34 -0.29
N ARG A 163 -0.35 -8.34 -1.30
CA ARG A 163 -0.69 -8.81 -2.65
C ARG A 163 -1.08 -10.28 -2.69
N GLN A 164 -0.36 -11.13 -1.97
CA GLN A 164 -0.64 -12.57 -1.93
C GLN A 164 -1.96 -12.88 -1.23
N GLN A 165 -2.35 -12.12 -0.21
CA GLN A 165 -3.66 -12.25 0.43
C GLN A 165 -4.78 -11.87 -0.54
N ILE A 166 -4.63 -10.76 -1.28
CA ILE A 166 -5.60 -10.38 -2.32
C ILE A 166 -5.72 -11.48 -3.37
N GLU A 167 -4.60 -12.03 -3.86
CA GLU A 167 -4.60 -13.12 -4.85
C GLU A 167 -5.23 -14.42 -4.29
N THR A 168 -5.00 -14.73 -3.01
CA THR A 168 -5.53 -15.93 -2.35
C THR A 168 -7.03 -15.82 -2.08
N ASP A 169 -7.48 -14.66 -1.57
CA ASP A 169 -8.91 -14.36 -1.35
C ASP A 169 -9.65 -14.35 -2.69
N SER A 170 -9.06 -13.73 -3.72
CA SER A 170 -9.54 -13.76 -5.13
C SER A 170 -9.61 -15.15 -5.75
N SER A 171 -8.84 -16.12 -5.24
CA SER A 171 -8.83 -17.50 -5.76
C SER A 171 -9.74 -18.46 -4.98
N THR A 172 -10.22 -18.04 -3.80
CA THR A 172 -11.16 -18.82 -2.97
C THR A 172 -12.58 -18.31 -3.13
N GLU A 173 -12.75 -17.01 -3.34
CA GLU A 173 -13.97 -16.44 -3.88
C GLU A 173 -13.98 -16.81 -5.37
N THR A 174 -14.96 -17.61 -5.81
CA THR A 174 -15.23 -17.73 -7.25
C THR A 174 -15.51 -16.34 -7.78
N ILE A 175 -14.49 -15.64 -8.30
CA ILE A 175 -14.66 -14.39 -9.04
C ILE A 175 -15.51 -14.76 -10.25
N ARG A 176 -16.82 -14.63 -10.09
CA ARG A 176 -17.70 -14.47 -11.22
C ARG A 176 -17.21 -13.18 -11.87
N PRO A 177 -16.73 -13.20 -13.13
CA PRO A 177 -16.22 -12.00 -13.77
C PRO A 177 -17.29 -10.91 -13.64
N GLN A 178 -16.93 -9.79 -13.01
CA GLN A 178 -17.83 -8.68 -12.79
C GLN A 178 -18.12 -8.07 -14.16
N LYS A 179 -19.29 -8.37 -14.72
CA LYS A 179 -19.70 -7.90 -16.05
C LYS A 179 -20.42 -6.56 -15.94
N SER A 180 -20.27 -5.72 -16.95
CA SER A 180 -21.05 -4.49 -17.05
C SER A 180 -22.47 -4.84 -17.49
N VAL A 181 -23.40 -4.93 -16.55
CA VAL A 181 -24.81 -5.28 -16.84
C VAL A 181 -25.64 -4.01 -16.98
N THR A 182 -26.28 -3.84 -18.14
CA THR A 182 -27.25 -2.78 -18.42
C THR A 182 -28.63 -3.40 -18.61
N ILE A 183 -29.61 -3.02 -17.78
CA ILE A 183 -31.00 -3.47 -17.91
C ILE A 183 -31.91 -2.36 -18.39
N LEU A 184 -32.73 -2.65 -19.42
CA LEU A 184 -33.84 -1.79 -19.79
C LEU A 184 -34.97 -1.99 -18.77
N ALA A 185 -35.22 -0.98 -17.95
CA ALA A 185 -36.12 -1.01 -16.81
C ALA A 185 -37.54 -0.55 -17.21
N PRO A 186 -38.56 -1.44 -17.14
CA PRO A 186 -39.97 -1.05 -17.21
C PRO A 186 -40.40 -0.21 -16.00
N PRO A 187 -41.55 0.48 -16.06
CA PRO A 187 -42.13 1.13 -14.89
C PRO A 187 -42.33 0.09 -13.75
N ASN A 188 -41.86 0.40 -12.53
CA ASN A 188 -41.93 -0.45 -11.33
C ASN A 188 -40.91 -1.60 -11.19
N SER A 189 -39.78 -1.58 -11.91
CA SER A 189 -38.76 -2.64 -11.84
C SER A 189 -37.77 -2.54 -10.66
N SER A 190 -37.97 -1.64 -9.70
CA SER A 190 -36.98 -1.35 -8.64
C SER A 190 -36.70 -2.53 -7.72
N PHE A 191 -37.72 -3.33 -7.40
CA PHE A 191 -37.57 -4.51 -6.53
C PHE A 191 -36.82 -5.65 -7.24
N PHE A 192 -37.09 -5.85 -8.53
CA PHE A 192 -36.37 -6.81 -9.35
C PHE A 192 -34.89 -6.45 -9.47
N ILE A 193 -34.57 -5.18 -9.72
CA ILE A 193 -33.18 -4.70 -9.82
C ILE A 193 -32.44 -4.90 -8.50
N ALA A 194 -33.06 -4.56 -7.37
CA ALA A 194 -32.45 -4.74 -6.06
C ALA A 194 -32.15 -6.22 -5.74
N GLN A 195 -33.05 -7.14 -6.10
CA GLN A 195 -32.80 -8.58 -5.92
C GLN A 195 -31.73 -9.10 -6.88
N LEU A 196 -31.71 -8.62 -8.14
CA LEU A 196 -30.69 -9.01 -9.10
C LEU A 196 -29.28 -8.53 -8.68
N GLU A 197 -29.18 -7.34 -8.08
CA GLU A 197 -27.92 -6.84 -7.51
C GLU A 197 -27.44 -7.69 -6.32
N ASP A 198 -28.37 -8.14 -5.47
CA ASP A 198 -28.08 -9.05 -4.35
C ASP A 198 -27.60 -10.42 -4.86
N ASP A 199 -28.25 -10.98 -5.88
CA ASP A 199 -27.91 -12.26 -6.48
C ASP A 199 -26.58 -12.23 -7.26
N LEU A 200 -26.22 -11.08 -7.84
CA LEU A 200 -24.97 -10.86 -8.59
C LEU A 200 -23.80 -10.46 -7.68
N GLY A 201 -24.08 -9.81 -6.54
CA GLY A 201 -23.06 -9.24 -5.65
C GLY A 201 -22.40 -7.97 -6.17
N TYR A 202 -22.94 -7.34 -7.23
CA TYR A 202 -22.44 -6.08 -7.80
C TYR A 202 -23.56 -5.24 -8.43
N PRO A 203 -23.39 -3.90 -8.54
CA PRO A 203 -24.45 -3.01 -9.01
C PRO A 203 -24.74 -3.17 -10.51
N VAL A 204 -26.00 -2.97 -10.89
CA VAL A 204 -26.49 -3.06 -12.26
C VAL A 204 -26.89 -1.67 -12.78
N THR A 205 -26.53 -1.35 -14.02
CA THR A 205 -26.94 -0.08 -14.64
C THR A 205 -28.37 -0.19 -15.15
N SER A 206 -29.31 0.57 -14.58
CA SER A 206 -30.69 0.62 -15.06
C SER A 206 -30.92 1.80 -16.00
N VAL A 207 -31.53 1.51 -17.15
CA VAL A 207 -31.91 2.52 -18.16
C VAL A 207 -33.41 2.46 -18.33
N ASN A 208 -34.10 3.58 -18.07
CA ASN A 208 -35.55 3.66 -18.17
C ASN A 208 -36.02 3.39 -19.61
N TRP A 209 -36.93 2.42 -19.78
CA TRP A 209 -37.53 2.15 -21.07
C TRP A 209 -38.65 3.16 -21.36
N ALA A 210 -38.46 3.99 -22.38
CA ALA A 210 -39.35 5.10 -22.72
C ALA A 210 -40.46 4.76 -23.74
N ASP A 211 -40.40 3.59 -24.39
CA ASP A 211 -41.35 3.23 -25.46
C ASP A 211 -42.62 2.58 -24.92
N SER A 212 -43.70 2.67 -25.70
CA SER A 212 -45.05 2.23 -25.32
C SER A 212 -45.15 0.74 -24.94
N GLY A 213 -44.21 -0.10 -25.36
CA GLY A 213 -44.16 -1.52 -25.01
C GLY A 213 -43.75 -1.80 -23.56
N ALA A 214 -43.18 -0.82 -22.85
CA ALA A 214 -42.68 -1.01 -21.49
C ALA A 214 -43.76 -1.12 -20.42
N ILE A 215 -44.97 -0.59 -20.67
CA ILE A 215 -46.03 -0.47 -19.66
C ILE A 215 -46.69 -1.83 -19.36
N ASP A 216 -46.68 -2.74 -20.32
CA ASP A 216 -47.31 -4.07 -20.22
C ASP A 216 -46.33 -5.16 -19.72
N LEU A 217 -45.10 -4.80 -19.36
CA LEU A 217 -44.05 -5.72 -18.92
C LEU A 217 -43.89 -5.70 -17.40
N GLU A 218 -44.23 -6.80 -16.75
CA GLU A 218 -43.99 -7.02 -15.33
C GLU A 218 -42.79 -7.96 -15.13
N LEU A 219 -41.78 -7.50 -14.41
CA LEU A 219 -40.57 -8.27 -14.12
C LEU A 219 -40.76 -9.05 -12.83
N ASP A 220 -40.80 -10.38 -12.94
CA ASP A 220 -40.93 -11.28 -11.80
C ASP A 220 -39.58 -11.55 -11.13
N ILE A 221 -39.56 -11.42 -9.81
CA ILE A 221 -38.40 -11.63 -8.94
C ILE A 221 -37.96 -13.09 -8.98
N GLU A 222 -38.86 -14.04 -9.24
CA GLU A 222 -38.49 -15.47 -9.35
C GLU A 222 -37.48 -15.74 -10.49
N ASN A 223 -37.38 -14.82 -11.46
CA ASN A 223 -36.47 -14.95 -12.59
C ASN A 223 -35.07 -14.37 -12.35
N THR A 224 -34.79 -13.75 -11.19
CA THR A 224 -33.48 -13.09 -10.93
C THR A 224 -32.33 -14.09 -10.88
N VAL A 225 -32.54 -15.27 -10.27
CA VAL A 225 -31.53 -16.34 -10.20
C VAL A 225 -31.19 -16.86 -11.61
N SER A 226 -32.21 -17.09 -12.44
CA SER A 226 -32.00 -17.53 -13.83
C SER A 226 -31.30 -16.45 -14.67
N ALA A 227 -31.61 -15.18 -14.43
CA ALA A 227 -30.93 -14.06 -15.07
C ALA A 227 -29.46 -13.98 -14.63
N ALA A 228 -29.16 -14.15 -13.34
CA ALA A 228 -27.80 -14.16 -12.80
C ALA A 228 -26.95 -15.28 -13.39
N ASP A 229 -27.54 -16.48 -13.57
CA ASP A 229 -26.88 -17.61 -14.23
C ASP A 229 -26.60 -17.33 -15.72
N ALA A 230 -27.57 -16.75 -16.43
CA ALA A 230 -27.41 -16.38 -17.85
C ALA A 230 -26.35 -15.28 -18.06
N ILE A 231 -26.29 -14.29 -17.16
CA ILE A 231 -25.25 -13.24 -17.15
C ILE A 231 -23.89 -13.87 -16.91
N SER A 232 -23.78 -14.75 -15.91
CA SER A 232 -22.53 -15.43 -15.58
C SER A 232 -22.03 -16.30 -16.73
N GLY A 233 -22.92 -17.02 -17.41
CA GLY A 233 -22.60 -17.90 -18.54
C GLY A 233 -22.36 -17.21 -19.89
N SER A 234 -22.53 -15.89 -19.99
CA SER A 234 -22.29 -15.16 -21.24
C SER A 234 -20.79 -15.00 -21.56
N ASN A 235 -20.43 -14.76 -22.84
CA ASN A 235 -19.02 -14.73 -23.24
C ASN A 235 -18.37 -13.33 -23.18
N GLY A 236 -19.16 -12.26 -23.29
CA GLY A 236 -18.64 -10.89 -23.32
C GLY A 236 -18.57 -10.23 -21.94
N ASP A 237 -17.74 -9.20 -21.82
CA ASP A 237 -17.55 -8.41 -20.59
C ASP A 237 -18.71 -7.44 -20.31
N ASN A 238 -19.48 -7.08 -21.35
CA ASN A 238 -20.66 -6.24 -21.23
C ASN A 238 -21.93 -7.02 -21.59
N VAL A 239 -23.02 -6.79 -20.86
CA VAL A 239 -24.29 -7.51 -21.00
C VAL A 239 -25.46 -6.55 -21.01
N ILE A 240 -26.33 -6.65 -22.02
CA ILE A 240 -27.60 -5.93 -22.10
C ILE A 240 -28.74 -6.91 -21.83
N ILE A 241 -29.63 -6.54 -20.91
CA ILE A 241 -30.82 -7.28 -20.57
C ILE A 241 -32.04 -6.53 -21.10
N ILE A 242 -32.84 -7.23 -21.92
CA ILE A 242 -34.07 -6.71 -22.50
C ILE A 242 -35.24 -7.55 -21.99
N PRO A 243 -36.20 -6.95 -21.24
CA PRO A 243 -37.46 -7.61 -20.89
C PRO A 243 -38.29 -7.89 -22.14
N GLU A 244 -38.83 -9.11 -22.27
CA GLU A 244 -39.76 -9.50 -23.34
C GLU A 244 -41.03 -10.15 -22.75
N PRO A 245 -42.16 -10.15 -23.47
CA PRO A 245 -43.36 -10.88 -23.05
C PRO A 245 -43.04 -12.37 -22.90
N GLY A 246 -42.91 -12.85 -21.66
CA GLY A 246 -42.56 -14.23 -21.34
C GLY A 246 -41.13 -14.46 -20.83
N GLY A 247 -40.32 -13.42 -20.58
CA GLY A 247 -39.05 -13.58 -19.89
C GLY A 247 -38.02 -12.47 -20.12
N LEU A 248 -36.75 -12.79 -19.86
CA LEU A 248 -35.60 -11.90 -20.02
C LEU A 248 -34.71 -12.40 -21.15
N ARG A 249 -34.29 -11.50 -22.04
CA ARG A 249 -33.30 -11.81 -23.06
C ARG A 249 -31.97 -11.14 -22.74
N VAL A 250 -30.90 -11.93 -22.79
CA VAL A 250 -29.54 -11.51 -22.43
C VAL A 250 -28.68 -11.46 -23.68
N TYR A 251 -28.07 -10.32 -23.95
CA TYR A 251 -27.13 -10.12 -25.04
C TYR A 251 -25.77 -9.71 -24.48
N SER A 252 -24.69 -10.41 -24.84
CA SER A 252 -23.33 -10.03 -24.45
C SER A 252 -22.52 -9.44 -25.59
N TYR A 253 -21.68 -8.46 -25.30
CA TYR A 253 -20.79 -7.77 -26.23
C TYR A 253 -19.47 -7.36 -25.54
N ASP A 254 -18.46 -7.04 -26.34
CA ASP A 254 -17.14 -6.55 -25.89
C ASP A 254 -16.98 -5.05 -26.18
#